data_AF-A0A356C155-F1
#
_entry.id   AF-A0A356C155-F1
#
_cell.length_a   1.000
_cell.length_b   1.000
_cell.length_c   1.000
_cell.angle_alpha   90.00
_cell.angle_beta   90.00
_cell.angle_gamma   90.00
#
_symmetry.space_group_name_H-M   'P 1'
#
loop_
_entity.id
_entity.type
_entity.pdbx_description
1 polymer ?
#
loop_
_entity_poly.entity_id
_entity_poly.type
_entity_poly.pdbx_seq_one_letter_code
_entity_poly.pdbx_strand_id
1 'polypeptide(L)'
;MPYGYSTVPFLGGDAVDKPAHESREVMTVLLKEKMGYTGLIQTDWGMRHLDAALAGAHILGGAGLREIPRLVEGIDPVELDAKVQKILEAKFRLGLFENPYVDPEYAEAVLGREEHLALAYEAAAKSLTLLKNEFQGSLSGDSVLFVGGALANDADALNSGWKVPGGPGASVQEALTARMKEGAVHGFEDLDAINGGDAAIVVVGEAASTHQPPWGVDNLAIPLEELDLIKAAKNKGLPVISVVVLSRPYVLTELVELSDAVLVVYRPGVSQGGEAIADALFGEIPIQGKLPIQLPRSLGEITEQREDLPFDLDTPLYDFGFGLEVSSFGSNN
;
A
#
# COMPACT_ATOMS: atom_id res chain seq x y z
N MET A 1 -0.59 -5.15 -15.24
CA MET A 1 -1.74 -4.60 -14.48
C MET A 1 -2.99 -5.39 -14.83
N PRO A 2 -3.62 -6.11 -13.89
CA PRO A 2 -4.79 -6.94 -14.15
C PRO A 2 -6.07 -6.31 -13.58
N TYR A 3 -6.41 -5.07 -13.93
CA TYR A 3 -7.74 -4.57 -13.59
C TYR A 3 -8.73 -5.04 -14.65
N GLY A 4 -9.56 -6.03 -14.29
CA GLY A 4 -10.63 -6.53 -15.15
C GLY A 4 -10.18 -7.32 -16.38
N TYR A 5 -8.88 -7.53 -16.63
CA TYR A 5 -8.35 -8.26 -17.79
C TYR A 5 -8.33 -9.78 -17.64
N SER A 6 -8.50 -10.30 -16.43
CA SER A 6 -8.52 -11.74 -16.22
C SER A 6 -9.86 -12.33 -16.65
N THR A 7 -9.79 -13.48 -17.32
CA THR A 7 -10.95 -14.35 -17.54
C THR A 7 -11.32 -15.04 -16.22
N VAL A 8 -12.52 -15.60 -16.14
CA VAL A 8 -12.97 -16.37 -14.97
C VAL A 8 -13.49 -17.73 -15.46
N PRO A 9 -12.60 -18.64 -15.91
CA PRO A 9 -13.02 -19.84 -16.65
C PRO A 9 -13.94 -20.77 -15.86
N PHE A 10 -13.83 -20.76 -14.53
CA PHE A 10 -14.68 -21.57 -13.65
C PHE A 10 -16.17 -21.23 -13.73
N LEU A 11 -16.53 -20.01 -14.12
CA LEU A 11 -17.93 -19.62 -14.33
C LEU A 11 -18.51 -20.18 -15.64
N GLY A 12 -17.66 -20.66 -16.56
CA GLY A 12 -18.06 -21.13 -17.88
C GLY A 12 -18.58 -20.00 -18.78
N GLY A 13 -19.29 -20.37 -19.85
CA GLY A 13 -19.89 -19.42 -20.77
C GLY A 13 -18.86 -18.47 -21.40
N ASP A 14 -19.22 -17.19 -21.53
CA ASP A 14 -18.32 -16.20 -22.11
C ASP A 14 -17.19 -15.77 -21.15
N ALA A 15 -17.25 -16.13 -19.86
CA ALA A 15 -16.19 -15.83 -18.89
C ALA A 15 -14.91 -16.67 -19.12
N VAL A 16 -14.97 -17.72 -19.94
CA VAL A 16 -13.80 -18.52 -20.32
C VAL A 16 -12.85 -17.71 -21.20
N ASP A 17 -13.40 -17.02 -22.20
CA ASP A 17 -12.63 -16.35 -23.25
C ASP A 17 -12.66 -14.83 -23.12
N LYS A 18 -13.65 -14.27 -22.42
CA LYS A 18 -13.77 -12.83 -22.21
C LYS A 18 -13.30 -12.42 -20.83
N PRO A 19 -12.57 -11.31 -20.75
CA PRO A 19 -12.21 -10.72 -19.47
C PRO A 19 -13.47 -10.30 -18.70
N ALA A 20 -13.38 -10.24 -17.37
CA ALA A 20 -14.52 -9.99 -16.48
C ALA A 20 -15.37 -8.76 -16.87
N HIS A 21 -14.74 -7.69 -17.36
CA HIS A 21 -15.41 -6.45 -17.76
C HIS A 21 -16.18 -6.54 -19.10
N GLU A 22 -16.11 -7.67 -19.81
CA GLU A 22 -16.83 -7.93 -21.07
C GLU A 22 -17.67 -9.21 -21.02
N SER A 23 -17.63 -9.93 -19.90
CA SER A 23 -18.36 -11.17 -19.72
C SER A 23 -19.76 -10.90 -19.17
N ARG A 24 -20.78 -11.36 -19.90
CA ARG A 24 -22.16 -11.36 -19.40
C ARG A 24 -22.32 -12.33 -18.23
N GLU A 25 -21.62 -13.47 -18.27
CA GLU A 25 -21.66 -14.44 -17.17
C GLU A 25 -21.17 -13.80 -15.85
N VAL A 26 -20.14 -12.94 -15.90
CA VAL A 26 -19.67 -12.20 -14.74
C VAL A 26 -20.62 -11.04 -14.37
N MET A 27 -20.82 -10.08 -15.28
CA MET A 27 -21.48 -8.82 -14.91
C MET A 27 -22.99 -8.90 -14.81
N THR A 28 -23.64 -9.84 -15.49
CA THR A 28 -25.09 -9.96 -15.48
C THR A 28 -25.54 -11.21 -14.74
N VAL A 29 -25.09 -12.40 -15.14
CA VAL A 29 -25.58 -13.66 -14.53
C VAL A 29 -25.10 -13.77 -13.08
N LEU A 30 -23.80 -13.66 -12.82
CA LEU A 30 -23.27 -13.75 -11.46
C LEU A 30 -23.68 -12.52 -10.64
N LEU A 31 -23.24 -11.33 -11.05
CA LEU A 31 -23.37 -10.14 -10.21
C LEU A 31 -24.83 -9.68 -10.04
N LYS A 32 -25.63 -9.60 -11.11
CA LYS A 32 -27.01 -9.09 -11.02
C LYS A 32 -28.00 -10.18 -10.66
N GLU A 33 -28.00 -11.30 -11.37
CA GLU A 33 -29.05 -12.31 -11.24
C GLU A 33 -28.82 -13.21 -10.00
N LYS A 34 -27.60 -13.72 -9.80
CA LYS A 34 -27.28 -14.61 -8.66
C LYS A 34 -27.02 -13.84 -7.36
N MET A 35 -26.25 -12.75 -7.41
CA MET A 35 -25.92 -11.96 -6.20
C MET A 35 -26.92 -10.84 -5.91
N GLY A 36 -27.87 -10.56 -6.83
CA GLY A 36 -28.92 -9.57 -6.61
C GLY A 36 -28.44 -8.11 -6.67
N TYR A 37 -27.27 -7.82 -7.24
CA TYR A 37 -26.75 -6.46 -7.31
C TYR A 37 -27.61 -5.58 -8.22
N THR A 38 -28.16 -4.48 -7.67
CA THR A 38 -29.05 -3.56 -8.41
C THR A 38 -28.39 -2.24 -8.79
N GLY A 39 -27.19 -1.95 -8.28
CA GLY A 39 -26.47 -0.70 -8.46
C GLY A 39 -25.85 -0.47 -9.84
N LEU A 40 -25.02 0.57 -9.93
CA LEU A 40 -24.27 0.94 -11.12
C LEU A 40 -23.01 0.08 -11.26
N ILE A 41 -22.76 -0.37 -12.48
CA ILE A 41 -21.53 -1.06 -12.85
C ILE A 41 -20.71 -0.09 -13.70
N GLN A 42 -19.51 0.22 -13.23
CA GLN A 42 -18.54 1.08 -13.92
C GLN A 42 -17.32 0.25 -14.31
N THR A 43 -16.86 0.40 -15.56
CA THR A 43 -15.59 -0.20 -15.99
C THR A 43 -14.41 0.65 -15.54
N ASP A 44 -13.23 0.04 -15.49
CA ASP A 44 -11.96 0.76 -15.46
C ASP A 44 -11.65 1.41 -16.83
N TRP A 45 -10.51 2.09 -16.96
CA TRP A 45 -10.11 2.90 -18.11
C TRP A 45 -9.69 2.09 -19.33
N GLY A 46 -10.08 2.56 -20.54
CA GLY A 46 -9.47 2.12 -21.81
C GLY A 46 -9.94 0.73 -22.29
N MET A 47 -11.16 0.35 -21.91
CA MET A 47 -11.73 -0.97 -22.17
C MET A 47 -12.49 -1.03 -23.51
N ARG A 48 -12.89 -2.24 -23.95
CA ARG A 48 -13.81 -2.41 -25.09
C ARG A 48 -15.22 -1.97 -24.69
N HIS A 49 -15.51 -0.68 -24.83
CA HIS A 49 -16.70 -0.04 -24.27
C HIS A 49 -18.03 -0.65 -24.72
N LEU A 50 -18.17 -1.02 -26.00
CA LEU A 50 -19.39 -1.66 -26.49
C LEU A 50 -19.60 -3.05 -25.86
N ASP A 51 -18.55 -3.87 -25.83
CA ASP A 51 -18.61 -5.22 -25.28
C ASP A 51 -18.94 -5.17 -23.78
N ALA A 52 -18.32 -4.25 -23.05
CA ALA A 52 -18.62 -4.00 -21.64
C ALA A 52 -20.07 -3.53 -21.41
N ALA A 53 -20.57 -2.62 -22.25
CA ALA A 53 -21.95 -2.16 -22.17
C ALA A 53 -22.94 -3.32 -22.36
N LEU A 54 -22.76 -4.13 -23.41
CA LEU A 54 -23.59 -5.30 -23.70
C LEU A 54 -23.52 -6.37 -22.61
N ALA A 55 -22.35 -6.54 -21.98
CA ALA A 55 -22.17 -7.48 -20.89
C ALA A 55 -22.83 -7.02 -19.58
N GLY A 56 -23.04 -5.71 -19.39
CA GLY A 56 -23.86 -5.18 -18.30
C GLY A 56 -23.40 -3.88 -17.66
N ALA A 57 -22.31 -3.27 -18.14
CA ALA A 57 -21.81 -2.00 -17.62
C ALA A 57 -22.76 -0.82 -17.94
N HIS A 58 -22.72 0.20 -17.10
CA HIS A 58 -23.49 1.44 -17.25
C HIS A 58 -22.56 2.64 -17.49
N ILE A 59 -21.44 2.70 -16.77
CA ILE A 59 -20.42 3.75 -16.91
C ILE A 59 -19.18 3.14 -17.54
N LEU A 60 -18.67 3.77 -18.60
CA LEU A 60 -17.59 3.25 -19.43
C LEU A 60 -16.34 4.13 -19.26
N GLY A 61 -15.42 3.70 -18.39
CA GLY A 61 -14.20 4.43 -18.05
C GLY A 61 -13.31 4.69 -19.26
N GLY A 62 -13.00 5.96 -19.53
CA GLY A 62 -12.16 6.36 -20.67
C GLY A 62 -12.89 6.40 -22.03
N ALA A 63 -14.21 6.14 -22.08
CA ALA A 63 -14.98 6.28 -23.31
C ALA A 63 -15.05 7.74 -23.75
N GLY A 64 -14.44 8.06 -24.88
CA GLY A 64 -14.45 9.39 -25.48
C GLY A 64 -15.47 9.54 -26.60
N LEU A 65 -15.54 10.74 -27.20
CA LEU A 65 -16.47 11.07 -28.29
C LEU A 65 -16.40 10.10 -29.49
N ARG A 66 -15.25 9.47 -29.73
CA ARG A 66 -15.04 8.51 -30.83
C ARG A 66 -15.82 7.21 -30.65
N GLU A 67 -16.18 6.86 -29.42
CA GLU A 67 -16.88 5.62 -29.10
C GLU A 67 -18.40 5.76 -29.25
N ILE A 68 -18.92 6.99 -29.27
CA ILE A 68 -20.36 7.28 -29.30
C ILE A 68 -21.06 6.60 -30.49
N PRO A 69 -20.59 6.70 -31.75
CA PRO A 69 -21.27 6.06 -32.87
C PRO A 69 -21.39 4.55 -32.68
N ARG A 70 -20.30 3.91 -32.22
CA ARG A 70 -20.26 2.46 -31.97
C ARG A 70 -21.22 2.04 -30.86
N LEU A 71 -21.37 2.84 -29.81
CA LEU A 71 -22.30 2.57 -28.71
C LEU A 71 -23.76 2.75 -29.15
N VAL A 72 -24.07 3.81 -29.89
CA VAL A 72 -25.43 4.10 -30.37
C VAL A 72 -25.90 3.08 -31.42
N GLU A 73 -25.00 2.65 -32.31
CA GLU A 73 -25.32 1.63 -33.31
C GLU A 73 -25.34 0.22 -32.73
N GLY A 74 -24.54 -0.03 -31.68
CA GLY A 74 -24.31 -1.37 -31.14
C GLY A 74 -25.22 -1.78 -29.99
N ILE A 75 -25.94 -0.85 -29.35
CA ILE A 75 -26.83 -1.12 -28.20
C ILE A 75 -28.27 -0.85 -28.63
N ASP A 76 -29.18 -1.77 -28.28
CA ASP A 76 -30.61 -1.57 -28.50
C ASP A 76 -31.09 -0.29 -27.78
N PRO A 77 -31.89 0.59 -28.42
CA PRO A 77 -32.34 1.84 -27.82
C PRO A 77 -33.05 1.68 -26.48
N VAL A 78 -33.84 0.60 -26.29
CA VAL A 78 -34.54 0.35 -25.01
C VAL A 78 -33.54 -0.04 -23.94
N GLU A 79 -32.52 -0.84 -24.28
CA GLU A 79 -31.45 -1.18 -23.35
C GLU A 79 -30.60 0.05 -22.99
N LEU A 80 -30.29 0.90 -23.98
CA LEU A 80 -29.56 2.14 -23.78
C LEU A 80 -30.30 3.08 -22.83
N ASP A 81 -31.59 3.30 -23.06
CA ASP A 81 -32.44 4.13 -22.19
C ASP A 81 -32.48 3.57 -20.76
N ALA A 82 -32.61 2.25 -20.59
CA ALA A 82 -32.58 1.61 -19.28
C ALA A 82 -31.24 1.81 -18.55
N LYS A 83 -30.11 1.76 -19.28
CA LYS A 83 -28.78 2.05 -18.70
C LYS A 83 -28.66 3.52 -18.29
N VAL A 84 -29.09 4.44 -19.15
CA VAL A 84 -29.07 5.88 -18.88
C VAL A 84 -29.96 6.21 -17.68
N GLN A 85 -31.16 5.63 -17.61
CA GLN A 85 -32.07 5.83 -16.49
C GLN A 85 -31.41 5.52 -15.16
N LYS A 86 -30.67 4.40 -15.02
CA LYS A 86 -29.95 4.07 -13.78
C LYS A 86 -28.91 5.12 -13.38
N ILE A 87 -28.20 5.70 -14.35
CA ILE A 87 -27.24 6.77 -14.09
C ILE A 87 -27.97 8.02 -13.59
N LEU A 88 -29.08 8.38 -14.22
CA LEU A 88 -29.89 9.53 -13.82
C LEU A 88 -30.50 9.32 -12.42
N GLU A 89 -31.02 8.12 -12.12
CA GLU A 89 -31.52 7.76 -10.80
C GLU A 89 -30.45 7.93 -9.72
N ALA A 90 -29.21 7.51 -9.98
CA ALA A 90 -28.11 7.72 -9.06
C ALA A 90 -27.83 9.22 -8.82
N LYS A 91 -27.85 10.04 -9.89
CA LYS A 91 -27.68 11.50 -9.78
C LYS A 91 -28.82 12.17 -8.98
N PHE A 92 -30.07 11.72 -9.17
CA PHE A 92 -31.21 12.17 -8.38
C PHE A 92 -31.07 11.80 -6.90
N ARG A 93 -30.69 10.56 -6.60
CA ARG A 93 -30.47 10.12 -5.20
C ARG A 93 -29.34 10.89 -4.51
N LEU A 94 -28.32 11.30 -5.25
CA LEU A 94 -27.23 12.13 -4.75
C LEU A 94 -27.62 13.62 -4.59
N GLY A 95 -28.83 14.01 -5.00
CA GLY A 95 -29.28 15.41 -4.95
C GLY A 95 -28.59 16.32 -5.95
N LEU A 96 -27.94 15.77 -6.99
CA LEU A 96 -27.15 16.55 -7.96
C LEU A 96 -28.01 17.39 -8.90
N PHE A 97 -29.32 17.14 -8.98
CA PHE A 97 -30.23 18.00 -9.73
C PHE A 97 -30.65 19.24 -8.94
N GLU A 98 -30.68 19.14 -7.61
CA GLU A 98 -31.03 20.21 -6.69
C GLU A 98 -29.80 21.03 -6.28
N ASN A 99 -28.68 20.36 -6.00
CA ASN A 99 -27.42 20.99 -5.58
C ASN A 99 -26.21 20.38 -6.34
N PRO A 100 -25.94 20.85 -7.58
CA PRO A 100 -24.94 20.25 -8.45
C PRO A 100 -23.48 20.61 -8.11
N TYR A 101 -23.25 21.63 -7.27
CA TYR A 101 -21.91 22.20 -7.05
C TYR A 101 -21.38 21.90 -5.66
N VAL A 102 -20.06 21.71 -5.58
CA VAL A 102 -19.34 21.61 -4.30
C VAL A 102 -19.32 22.98 -3.61
N ASP A 103 -19.36 22.98 -2.28
CA ASP A 103 -19.08 24.15 -1.45
C ASP A 103 -17.57 24.24 -1.18
N PRO A 104 -16.85 25.22 -1.78
CA PRO A 104 -15.41 25.35 -1.61
C PRO A 104 -15.00 25.76 -0.18
N GLU A 105 -15.81 26.59 0.49
CA GLU A 105 -15.53 27.04 1.85
C GLU A 105 -15.65 25.88 2.84
N TYR A 106 -16.66 25.03 2.64
CA TYR A 106 -16.79 23.78 3.40
C TYR A 106 -15.60 22.85 3.16
N ALA A 107 -15.15 22.67 1.91
CA ALA A 107 -14.00 21.83 1.60
C ALA A 107 -12.72 22.33 2.31
N GLU A 108 -12.45 23.64 2.27
CA GLU A 108 -11.32 24.26 2.95
C GLU A 108 -11.40 24.09 4.48
N ALA A 109 -12.60 24.23 5.06
CA ALA A 109 -12.81 24.06 6.50
C ALA A 109 -12.66 22.60 6.99
N VAL A 110 -12.80 21.62 6.10
CA VAL A 110 -12.82 20.18 6.44
C VAL A 110 -11.50 19.48 6.18
N LEU A 111 -10.79 19.84 5.11
CA LEU A 111 -9.53 19.19 4.75
C LEU A 111 -8.42 19.49 5.76
N GLY A 112 -7.66 18.47 6.16
CA GLY A 112 -6.52 18.64 7.06
C GLY A 112 -6.85 18.96 8.52
N ARG A 113 -8.10 18.80 8.95
CA ARG A 113 -8.49 18.97 10.37
C ARG A 113 -7.68 18.06 11.30
N GLU A 114 -7.40 18.56 12.50
CA GLU A 114 -6.69 17.81 13.55
C GLU A 114 -7.33 16.45 13.85
N GLU A 115 -8.66 16.37 13.83
CA GLU A 115 -9.41 15.11 14.00
C GLU A 115 -9.07 14.07 12.91
N HIS A 116 -8.87 14.50 11.66
CA HIS A 116 -8.48 13.62 10.57
C HIS A 116 -7.01 13.20 10.69
N LEU A 117 -6.15 14.12 11.13
CA LEU A 117 -4.74 13.82 11.40
C LEU A 117 -4.63 12.81 12.55
N ALA A 118 -5.35 13.01 13.66
CA ALA A 118 -5.38 12.06 14.77
C ALA A 118 -5.85 10.66 14.33
N LEU A 119 -6.88 10.58 13.47
CA LEU A 119 -7.32 9.29 12.92
C LEU A 119 -6.28 8.67 11.97
N ALA A 120 -5.60 9.47 11.16
CA ALA A 120 -4.51 9.00 10.30
C ALA A 120 -3.33 8.47 11.12
N TYR A 121 -2.95 9.15 12.20
CA TYR A 121 -1.96 8.68 13.16
C TYR A 121 -2.39 7.36 13.81
N GLU A 122 -3.63 7.27 14.29
CA GLU A 122 -4.15 6.04 14.90
C GLU A 122 -4.10 4.86 13.92
N ALA A 123 -4.48 5.08 12.66
CA ALA A 123 -4.41 4.07 11.62
C ALA A 123 -2.96 3.64 11.32
N ALA A 124 -2.04 4.61 11.21
CA ALA A 124 -0.62 4.35 11.04
C ALA A 124 -0.07 3.51 12.22
N ALA A 125 -0.23 4.00 13.44
CA ALA A 125 0.22 3.36 14.68
C ALA A 125 -0.28 1.90 14.81
N LYS A 126 -1.57 1.65 14.57
CA LYS A 126 -2.17 0.31 14.64
C LYS A 126 -1.73 -0.63 13.52
N SER A 127 -1.26 -0.09 12.40
CA SER A 127 -0.80 -0.90 11.26
C SER A 127 0.63 -1.40 11.39
N LEU A 128 1.46 -0.72 12.20
CA LEU A 128 2.88 -1.06 12.35
C LEU A 128 3.04 -2.50 12.86
N THR A 129 3.81 -3.31 12.14
CA THR A 129 3.93 -4.75 12.36
C THR A 129 5.39 -5.12 12.64
N LEU A 130 5.67 -5.60 13.86
CA LEU A 130 7.02 -5.99 14.26
C LEU A 130 7.26 -7.46 13.91
N LEU A 131 8.22 -7.75 13.03
CA LEU A 131 8.53 -9.11 12.60
C LEU A 131 9.62 -9.79 13.44
N LYS A 132 10.53 -8.98 13.96
CA LYS A 132 11.66 -9.41 14.78
C LYS A 132 11.98 -8.34 15.82
N ASN A 133 12.30 -8.75 17.04
CA ASN A 133 12.66 -7.87 18.14
C ASN A 133 13.71 -8.52 19.06
N GLU A 134 14.94 -8.64 18.56
CA GLU A 134 16.10 -9.06 19.35
C GLU A 134 16.90 -7.85 19.88
N PHE A 135 16.62 -6.63 19.40
CA PHE A 135 17.19 -5.39 19.91
C PHE A 135 16.93 -5.26 21.41
N GLN A 136 18.00 -5.16 22.19
CA GLN A 136 17.95 -4.99 23.64
C GLN A 136 18.26 -3.54 23.99
N GLY A 137 17.29 -2.82 24.57
CA GLY A 137 17.49 -1.45 25.03
C GLY A 137 16.34 -0.53 24.66
N SER A 138 16.56 0.77 24.78
CA SER A 138 15.59 1.80 24.41
C SER A 138 16.29 2.88 23.62
N LEU A 139 15.65 3.36 22.56
CA LEU A 139 16.08 4.59 21.90
C LEU A 139 15.63 5.77 22.76
N SER A 140 16.49 6.78 22.91
CA SER A 140 16.19 8.00 23.65
C SER A 140 16.75 9.21 22.91
N GLY A 141 16.32 10.42 23.29
CA GLY A 141 16.86 11.65 22.68
C GLY A 141 18.38 11.85 22.84
N ASP A 142 19.01 11.07 23.71
CA ASP A 142 20.46 11.04 23.95
C ASP A 142 21.21 10.01 23.11
N SER A 143 20.48 9.11 22.42
CA SER A 143 21.09 8.08 21.60
C SER A 143 21.85 8.68 20.40
N VAL A 144 22.81 7.95 19.84
CA VAL A 144 23.48 8.29 18.59
C VAL A 144 23.05 7.30 17.54
N LEU A 145 22.35 7.79 16.51
CA LEU A 145 21.69 6.95 15.51
C LEU A 145 22.32 7.17 14.13
N PHE A 146 22.58 6.07 13.43
CA PHE A 146 22.63 6.10 11.97
C PHE A 146 21.20 5.96 11.44
N VAL A 147 20.77 6.85 10.54
CA VAL A 147 19.51 6.69 9.81
C VAL A 147 19.81 6.76 8.32
N GLY A 148 19.64 5.64 7.64
CA GLY A 148 20.03 5.50 6.24
C GLY A 148 19.12 4.58 5.44
N GLY A 149 19.54 4.27 4.21
CA GLY A 149 18.70 3.62 3.19
C GLY A 149 18.04 4.64 2.27
N ALA A 150 17.74 4.23 1.03
CA ALA A 150 17.30 5.14 -0.04
C ALA A 150 16.00 5.88 0.30
N LEU A 151 15.18 5.33 1.20
CA LEU A 151 13.87 5.88 1.57
C LEU A 151 13.87 6.66 2.89
N ALA A 152 15.00 6.72 3.61
CA ALA A 152 15.04 7.32 4.94
C ALA A 152 14.60 8.78 4.94
N ASN A 153 15.06 9.55 3.95
CA ASN A 153 14.71 10.95 3.77
C ASN A 153 13.62 11.17 2.70
N ASP A 154 12.93 10.12 2.26
CA ASP A 154 11.84 10.20 1.29
C ASP A 154 10.49 10.14 2.00
N ALA A 155 9.94 11.29 2.34
CA ALA A 155 8.60 11.40 2.92
C ALA A 155 7.51 10.85 1.98
N ASP A 156 7.73 10.91 0.67
CA ASP A 156 6.75 10.51 -0.32
C ASP A 156 6.57 8.98 -0.36
N ALA A 157 7.64 8.23 -0.06
CA ALA A 157 7.65 6.77 0.05
C ALA A 157 6.67 6.23 1.11
N LEU A 158 6.30 7.04 2.10
CA LEU A 158 5.28 6.69 3.09
C LEU A 158 3.86 6.65 2.52
N ASN A 159 3.64 7.05 1.26
CA ASN A 159 2.36 6.96 0.57
C ASN A 159 2.40 6.03 -0.65
N SER A 160 1.23 5.65 -1.13
CA SER A 160 1.09 5.13 -2.50
C SER A 160 1.18 6.24 -3.56
N GLY A 161 1.23 5.88 -4.84
CA GLY A 161 1.06 6.85 -5.94
C GLY A 161 -0.38 7.34 -6.11
N TRP A 162 -1.35 6.75 -5.41
CA TRP A 162 -2.75 7.22 -5.38
C TRP A 162 -2.93 8.28 -4.29
N LYS A 163 -2.37 9.46 -4.54
CA LYS A 163 -2.38 10.58 -3.60
C LYS A 163 -2.41 11.93 -4.33
N VAL A 164 -2.67 12.98 -3.57
CA VAL A 164 -2.36 14.34 -3.99
C VAL A 164 -0.85 14.59 -3.76
N PRO A 165 -0.07 14.97 -4.79
CA PRO A 165 1.34 15.29 -4.62
C PRO A 165 1.57 16.50 -3.70
N GLY A 166 2.69 16.52 -2.98
CA GLY A 166 3.12 17.67 -2.19
C GLY A 166 2.34 17.89 -0.88
N GLY A 167 1.72 16.82 -0.35
CA GLY A 167 1.11 16.88 0.98
C GLY A 167 2.15 17.11 2.09
N PRO A 168 1.80 17.83 3.17
CA PRO A 168 2.71 18.07 4.27
C PRO A 168 2.96 16.79 5.07
N GLY A 169 4.16 16.68 5.64
CA GLY A 169 4.54 15.59 6.54
C GLY A 169 6.05 15.41 6.58
N ALA A 170 6.50 14.43 7.37
CA ALA A 170 7.91 14.19 7.63
C ALA A 170 8.35 12.83 7.07
N SER A 171 9.58 12.76 6.56
CA SER A 171 10.26 11.50 6.31
C SER A 171 10.56 10.75 7.61
N VAL A 172 10.95 9.48 7.51
CA VAL A 172 11.36 8.69 8.69
C VAL A 172 12.57 9.36 9.36
N GLN A 173 13.55 9.82 8.57
CA GLN A 173 14.72 10.52 9.08
C GLN A 173 14.36 11.84 9.76
N GLU A 174 13.47 12.64 9.18
CA GLU A 174 13.03 13.91 9.78
C GLU A 174 12.30 13.68 11.11
N ALA A 175 11.38 12.70 11.16
CA ALA A 175 10.62 12.36 12.36
C ALA A 175 11.54 11.85 13.49
N LEU A 176 12.49 10.98 13.17
CA LEU A 176 13.50 10.52 14.14
C LEU A 176 14.38 11.68 14.61
N THR A 177 14.89 12.51 13.69
CA THR A 177 15.76 13.66 14.01
C THR A 177 15.06 14.66 14.95
N ALA A 178 13.77 14.89 14.77
CA ALA A 178 13.00 15.79 15.64
C ALA A 178 12.93 15.33 17.11
N ARG A 179 13.17 14.04 17.39
CA ARG A 179 13.20 13.47 18.75
C ARG A 179 14.59 13.52 19.40
N MET A 180 15.61 13.90 18.64
CA MET A 180 17.01 13.73 19.02
C MET A 180 17.69 15.06 19.32
N LYS A 181 18.75 15.01 20.13
CA LYS A 181 19.66 16.16 20.27
C LYS A 181 20.28 16.53 18.93
N GLU A 182 20.57 17.81 18.76
CA GLU A 182 21.24 18.33 17.57
C GLU A 182 22.55 17.58 17.31
N GLY A 183 22.71 17.07 16.10
CA GLY A 183 23.90 16.31 15.67
C GLY A 183 23.92 14.83 16.07
N ALA A 184 22.88 14.30 16.73
CA ALA A 184 22.83 12.91 17.16
C ALA A 184 22.31 11.92 16.09
N VAL A 185 21.73 12.43 15.00
CA VAL A 185 21.33 11.63 13.83
C VAL A 185 22.31 11.87 12.69
N HIS A 186 22.93 10.79 12.23
CA HIS A 186 23.85 10.76 11.10
C HIS A 186 23.14 10.12 9.89
N GLY A 187 23.11 10.84 8.77
CA GLY A 187 22.35 10.47 7.58
C GLY A 187 23.07 9.55 6.59
N PHE A 188 22.36 9.22 5.51
CA PHE A 188 22.68 8.32 4.40
C PHE A 188 24.13 8.35 3.86
N GLU A 189 24.81 9.50 3.86
CA GLU A 189 26.10 9.66 3.19
C GLU A 189 27.32 9.20 4.00
N ASP A 190 27.18 8.99 5.31
CA ASP A 190 28.37 8.87 6.17
C ASP A 190 28.24 7.84 7.30
N LEU A 191 28.01 6.57 6.93
CA LEU A 191 28.17 5.45 7.87
C LEU A 191 29.60 5.38 8.45
N ASP A 192 30.58 5.96 7.75
CA ASP A 192 31.98 6.00 8.18
C ASP A 192 32.27 7.05 9.26
N ALA A 193 31.48 8.13 9.34
CA ALA A 193 31.54 9.08 10.46
C ALA A 193 31.10 8.47 11.78
N ILE A 194 30.41 7.33 11.76
CA ILE A 194 29.92 6.66 12.96
C ILE A 194 30.93 5.59 13.38
N ASN A 195 31.70 5.92 14.42
CA ASN A 195 32.59 5.00 15.12
C ASN A 195 31.94 4.60 16.44
N GLY A 196 30.95 3.71 16.36
CA GLY A 196 30.07 3.35 17.48
C GLY A 196 28.81 4.23 17.55
N GLY A 197 27.77 3.70 18.17
CA GLY A 197 26.44 4.30 18.25
C GLY A 197 25.44 3.31 18.85
N ASP A 198 24.24 3.78 19.19
CA ASP A 198 23.25 2.94 19.86
C ASP A 198 22.50 2.04 18.88
N ALA A 199 22.25 2.50 17.67
CA ALA A 199 21.61 1.71 16.62
C ALA A 199 21.85 2.29 15.21
N ALA A 200 21.75 1.40 14.21
CA ALA A 200 21.58 1.76 12.82
C ALA A 200 20.16 1.45 12.37
N ILE A 201 19.41 2.49 12.00
CA ILE A 201 18.06 2.39 11.44
C ILE A 201 18.18 2.47 9.92
N VAL A 202 17.88 1.36 9.24
CA VAL A 202 17.95 1.28 7.77
C VAL A 202 16.55 1.18 7.21
N VAL A 203 16.13 2.20 6.45
CA VAL A 203 14.82 2.28 5.82
C VAL A 203 14.91 1.70 4.41
N VAL A 204 14.23 0.59 4.18
CA VAL A 204 14.27 -0.20 2.94
C VAL A 204 12.89 -0.35 2.33
N GLY A 205 12.81 -0.72 1.05
CA GLY A 205 11.55 -1.06 0.39
C GLY A 205 11.36 -0.37 -0.95
N GLU A 206 10.15 0.14 -1.20
CA GLU A 206 9.82 0.83 -2.45
C GLU A 206 9.52 2.31 -2.27
N ALA A 207 10.09 3.13 -3.15
CA ALA A 207 9.62 4.48 -3.39
C ALA A 207 8.13 4.48 -3.79
N ALA A 208 7.50 5.64 -3.67
CA ALA A 208 6.10 5.79 -4.03
C ALA A 208 5.84 5.43 -5.49
N SER A 209 4.80 4.62 -5.70
CA SER A 209 4.38 4.19 -7.03
C SER A 209 2.88 3.91 -7.07
N THR A 210 2.24 4.20 -8.20
CA THR A 210 0.79 3.99 -8.40
C THR A 210 0.45 2.54 -8.67
N HIS A 211 1.33 1.83 -9.38
CA HIS A 211 1.03 0.48 -9.88
C HIS A 211 2.16 -0.53 -9.66
N GLN A 212 3.41 -0.11 -9.85
CA GLN A 212 4.60 -0.95 -9.72
C GLN A 212 5.83 -0.06 -9.54
N PRO A 213 6.90 -0.56 -8.92
CA PRO A 213 8.16 0.17 -8.87
C PRO A 213 8.80 0.29 -10.27
N PRO A 214 9.80 1.18 -10.44
CA PRO A 214 10.52 1.36 -11.70
C PRO A 214 11.14 0.08 -12.27
N TRP A 215 11.50 -0.88 -11.42
CA TRP A 215 12.13 -2.15 -11.82
C TRP A 215 11.13 -3.29 -12.10
N GLY A 216 9.82 -3.01 -12.12
CA GLY A 216 8.80 -3.98 -12.51
C GLY A 216 8.34 -4.93 -11.41
N VAL A 217 7.51 -5.90 -11.79
CA VAL A 217 6.81 -6.80 -10.84
C VAL A 217 7.54 -8.12 -10.59
N ASP A 218 8.48 -8.49 -11.46
CA ASP A 218 9.11 -9.81 -11.46
C ASP A 218 10.22 -9.97 -10.40
N ASN A 219 10.70 -8.86 -9.83
CA ASN A 219 11.69 -8.87 -8.76
C ASN A 219 11.06 -8.47 -7.43
N LEU A 220 11.04 -9.42 -6.50
CA LEU A 220 10.57 -9.29 -5.12
C LEU A 220 11.70 -9.46 -4.10
N ALA A 221 12.95 -9.19 -4.49
CA ALA A 221 14.09 -9.05 -3.56
C ALA A 221 14.27 -7.58 -3.14
N ILE A 222 14.82 -7.37 -1.93
CA ILE A 222 15.25 -6.04 -1.48
C ILE A 222 16.44 -5.58 -2.35
N PRO A 223 16.50 -4.30 -2.77
CA PRO A 223 17.64 -3.72 -3.46
C PRO A 223 18.99 -4.03 -2.80
N LEU A 224 19.99 -4.38 -3.60
CA LEU A 224 21.32 -4.77 -3.11
C LEU A 224 22.00 -3.65 -2.30
N GLU A 225 21.83 -2.39 -2.70
CA GLU A 225 22.42 -1.24 -2.03
C GLU A 225 21.95 -1.11 -0.58
N GLU A 226 20.67 -1.39 -0.32
CA GLU A 226 20.07 -1.38 1.01
C GLU A 226 20.56 -2.56 1.85
N LEU A 227 20.68 -3.74 1.24
CA LEU A 227 21.22 -4.92 1.88
C LEU A 227 22.71 -4.77 2.24
N ASP A 228 23.50 -4.15 1.36
CA ASP A 228 24.91 -3.86 1.60
C ASP A 228 25.08 -2.85 2.74
N LEU A 229 24.17 -1.88 2.86
CA LEU A 229 24.15 -0.95 3.98
C LEU A 229 23.85 -1.64 5.31
N ILE A 230 22.87 -2.55 5.34
CA ILE A 230 22.57 -3.39 6.51
C ILE A 230 23.79 -4.22 6.91
N LYS A 231 24.47 -4.85 5.94
CA LYS A 231 25.71 -5.62 6.18
C LYS A 231 26.82 -4.72 6.73
N ALA A 232 27.01 -3.54 6.18
CA ALA A 232 28.03 -2.59 6.62
C ALA A 232 27.78 -2.13 8.06
N ALA A 233 26.54 -1.80 8.42
CA ALA A 233 26.16 -1.43 9.78
C ALA A 233 26.41 -2.59 10.77
N LYS A 234 26.00 -3.82 10.41
CA LYS A 234 26.25 -5.02 11.22
C LYS A 234 27.75 -5.29 11.41
N ASN A 235 28.55 -5.13 10.35
CA ASN A 235 30.01 -5.33 10.40
C ASN A 235 30.73 -4.30 11.29
N LYS A 236 30.14 -3.11 11.48
CA LYS A 236 30.62 -2.12 12.45
C LYS A 236 30.20 -2.44 13.89
N GLY A 237 29.39 -3.49 14.10
CA GLY A 237 28.91 -3.90 15.43
C GLY A 237 27.76 -3.05 15.97
N LEU A 238 27.09 -2.28 15.11
CA LEU A 238 25.88 -1.53 15.50
C LEU A 238 24.68 -2.49 15.53
N PRO A 239 23.80 -2.40 16.53
CA PRO A 239 22.48 -3.02 16.45
C PRO A 239 21.72 -2.49 15.23
N VAL A 240 21.18 -3.36 14.39
CA VAL A 240 20.52 -2.98 13.14
C VAL A 240 19.00 -3.11 13.28
N ILE A 241 18.30 -2.01 13.04
CA ILE A 241 16.84 -1.92 13.01
C ILE A 241 16.43 -1.65 11.56
N SER A 242 15.82 -2.63 10.91
CA SER A 242 15.28 -2.46 9.56
C SER A 242 13.85 -1.94 9.62
N VAL A 243 13.60 -0.79 8.99
CA VAL A 243 12.27 -0.21 8.78
C VAL A 243 11.86 -0.49 7.34
N VAL A 244 10.87 -1.37 7.15
CA VAL A 244 10.48 -1.89 5.84
C VAL A 244 9.21 -1.19 5.35
N VAL A 245 9.36 -0.32 4.36
CA VAL A 245 8.26 0.29 3.59
C VAL A 245 7.71 -0.78 2.63
N LEU A 246 6.87 -1.65 3.17
CA LEU A 246 6.36 -2.83 2.47
C LEU A 246 5.12 -2.50 1.63
N SER A 247 5.31 -2.32 0.32
CA SER A 247 4.21 -2.13 -0.65
C SER A 247 3.65 -3.45 -1.19
N ARG A 248 4.45 -4.52 -1.18
CA ARG A 248 4.14 -5.87 -1.67
C ARG A 248 5.03 -6.91 -0.96
N PRO A 249 4.67 -8.20 -0.91
CA PRO A 249 5.39 -9.22 -0.15
C PRO A 249 6.78 -9.52 -0.73
N TYR A 250 7.78 -8.81 -0.22
CA TYR A 250 9.19 -9.03 -0.50
C TYR A 250 9.74 -10.29 0.16
N VAL A 251 10.79 -10.86 -0.44
CA VAL A 251 11.66 -11.85 0.19
C VAL A 251 12.58 -11.14 1.16
N LEU A 252 12.30 -11.26 2.47
CA LEU A 252 13.02 -10.56 3.54
C LEU A 252 14.04 -11.45 4.29
N THR A 253 14.26 -12.68 3.86
CA THR A 253 15.00 -13.71 4.63
C THR A 253 16.39 -13.21 5.09
N GLU A 254 17.23 -12.75 4.17
CA GLU A 254 18.58 -12.27 4.51
C GLU A 254 18.54 -10.98 5.36
N LEU A 255 17.61 -10.07 5.06
CA LEU A 255 17.41 -8.86 5.86
C LEU A 255 17.06 -9.18 7.32
N VAL A 256 16.17 -10.14 7.54
CA VAL A 256 15.73 -10.57 8.87
C VAL A 256 16.87 -11.24 9.64
N GLU A 257 17.69 -12.04 8.98
CA GLU A 257 18.89 -12.65 9.58
C GLU A 257 19.95 -11.60 9.97
N LEU A 258 20.07 -10.55 9.18
CA LEU A 258 21.04 -9.49 9.42
C LEU A 258 20.58 -8.46 10.47
N SER A 259 19.28 -8.25 10.63
CA SER A 259 18.73 -7.23 11.55
C SER A 259 18.51 -7.75 12.97
N ASP A 260 18.67 -6.90 13.97
CA ASP A 260 18.26 -7.17 15.35
C ASP A 260 16.76 -6.88 15.56
N ALA A 261 16.20 -5.93 14.81
CA ALA A 261 14.75 -5.71 14.76
C ALA A 261 14.27 -5.43 13.33
N VAL A 262 13.03 -5.81 13.03
CA VAL A 262 12.40 -5.58 11.72
C VAL A 262 10.99 -5.05 11.92
N LEU A 263 10.78 -3.79 11.59
CA LEU A 263 9.50 -3.10 11.67
C LEU A 263 8.93 -2.89 10.26
N VAL A 264 7.79 -3.50 9.95
CA VAL A 264 7.04 -3.25 8.73
C VAL A 264 6.10 -2.09 8.94
N VAL A 265 6.24 -1.06 8.11
CA VAL A 265 5.45 0.19 8.20
C VAL A 265 4.44 0.35 7.06
N TYR A 266 4.51 -0.54 6.06
CA TYR A 266 3.71 -0.45 4.83
C TYR A 266 3.88 0.91 4.14
N ARG A 267 2.77 1.63 3.93
CA ARG A 267 2.70 3.01 3.45
C ARG A 267 1.76 3.75 4.40
N PRO A 268 2.27 4.22 5.57
CA PRO A 268 1.44 4.70 6.68
C PRO A 268 0.83 6.09 6.46
N GLY A 269 1.13 6.73 5.33
CA GLY A 269 0.71 8.08 4.99
C GLY A 269 1.75 9.12 5.41
N VAL A 270 2.02 10.11 4.56
CA VAL A 270 3.02 11.15 4.85
C VAL A 270 2.60 12.07 6.01
N SER A 271 1.30 12.30 6.20
CA SER A 271 0.80 13.29 7.16
C SER A 271 1.14 12.96 8.61
N GLN A 272 1.18 11.66 8.97
CA GLN A 272 1.35 11.19 10.35
C GLN A 272 2.18 9.91 10.47
N GLY A 273 2.56 9.28 9.35
CA GLY A 273 3.27 8.00 9.36
C GLY A 273 4.68 8.10 9.92
N GLY A 274 5.42 9.16 9.60
CA GLY A 274 6.76 9.39 10.17
C GLY A 274 6.74 9.50 11.69
N GLU A 275 5.77 10.25 12.24
CA GLU A 275 5.58 10.42 13.68
C GLU A 275 5.21 9.10 14.37
N ALA A 276 4.25 8.34 13.81
CA ALA A 276 3.89 7.03 14.34
C ALA A 276 5.07 6.04 14.34
N ILE A 277 5.92 6.06 13.29
CA ILE A 277 7.14 5.24 13.24
C ILE A 277 8.11 5.63 14.35
N ALA A 278 8.34 6.93 14.54
CA ALA A 278 9.21 7.42 15.61
C ALA A 278 8.66 7.00 16.98
N ASP A 279 7.39 7.27 17.29
CA ASP A 279 6.79 6.93 18.57
C ASP A 279 6.87 5.41 18.87
N ALA A 280 6.70 4.58 17.84
CA ALA A 280 6.86 3.13 17.98
C ALA A 280 8.29 2.75 18.33
N LEU A 281 9.30 3.26 17.60
CA LEU A 281 10.71 2.94 17.82
C LEU A 281 11.27 3.49 19.14
N PHE A 282 10.75 4.62 19.62
CA PHE A 282 11.05 5.15 20.97
C PHE A 282 10.25 4.46 22.07
N GLY A 283 9.35 3.52 21.72
CA GLY A 283 8.60 2.72 22.66
C GLY A 283 7.50 3.48 23.41
N GLU A 284 7.02 4.59 22.84
CA GLU A 284 5.96 5.44 23.41
C GLU A 284 4.56 4.92 23.10
N ILE A 285 4.42 4.18 21.99
CA ILE A 285 3.21 3.45 21.63
C ILE A 285 3.47 1.95 21.53
N PRO A 286 2.46 1.11 21.79
CA PRO A 286 2.59 -0.32 21.58
C PRO A 286 2.61 -0.65 20.08
N ILE A 287 3.28 -1.75 19.72
CA ILE A 287 3.28 -2.28 18.35
C ILE A 287 2.48 -3.58 18.36
N GLN A 288 1.41 -3.63 17.54
CA GLN A 288 0.40 -4.71 17.59
C GLN A 288 -0.09 -5.16 16.21
N GLY A 289 0.41 -4.56 15.13
CA GLY A 289 0.00 -4.90 13.78
C GLY A 289 0.31 -6.35 13.44
N LYS A 290 -0.49 -6.90 12.51
CA LYS A 290 -0.39 -8.28 12.03
C LYS A 290 -0.33 -8.29 10.51
N LEU A 291 0.48 -9.17 9.95
CA LEU A 291 0.61 -9.33 8.52
C LEU A 291 -0.75 -9.72 7.87
N PRO A 292 -1.24 -8.97 6.87
CA PRO A 292 -2.47 -9.31 6.15
C PRO A 292 -2.25 -10.35 5.05
N ILE A 293 -0.99 -10.73 4.79
CA ILE A 293 -0.55 -11.68 3.76
C ILE A 293 0.65 -12.47 4.29
N GLN A 294 0.89 -13.67 3.75
CA GLN A 294 2.13 -14.39 4.01
C GLN A 294 3.32 -13.68 3.35
N LEU A 295 4.50 -13.77 3.98
CA LEU A 295 5.75 -13.30 3.39
C LEU A 295 6.56 -14.50 2.85
N PRO A 296 6.97 -14.48 1.57
CA PRO A 296 7.73 -15.56 0.97
C PRO A 296 9.15 -15.64 1.54
N ARG A 297 9.67 -16.86 1.66
CA ARG A 297 11.05 -17.12 2.08
C ARG A 297 12.04 -17.01 0.92
N SER A 298 11.58 -17.25 -0.30
CA SER A 298 12.41 -17.16 -1.50
C SER A 298 11.58 -16.80 -2.73
N LEU A 299 12.24 -16.33 -3.79
CA LEU A 299 11.58 -16.10 -5.09
C LEU A 299 11.03 -17.40 -5.69
N GLY A 300 11.62 -18.55 -5.37
CA GLY A 300 11.16 -19.86 -5.86
C GLY A 300 9.77 -20.21 -5.36
N GLU A 301 9.48 -20.00 -4.07
CA GLU A 301 8.14 -20.29 -3.52
C GLU A 301 7.05 -19.45 -4.19
N ILE A 302 7.36 -18.20 -4.56
CA ILE A 302 6.42 -17.31 -5.23
C ILE A 302 6.01 -17.88 -6.59
N THR A 303 6.95 -18.49 -7.32
CA THR A 303 6.65 -19.11 -8.63
C THR A 303 5.78 -20.35 -8.54
N GLU A 304 5.66 -20.94 -7.35
CA GLU A 304 4.81 -22.11 -7.09
C GLU A 304 3.40 -21.72 -6.61
N GLN A 305 3.18 -20.45 -6.25
CA GLN A 305 1.88 -19.96 -5.81
C GLN A 305 0.85 -19.99 -6.94
N ARG A 306 -0.39 -20.30 -6.57
CA ARG A 306 -1.55 -20.16 -7.43
C ARG A 306 -2.12 -18.76 -7.30
N GLU A 307 -2.43 -18.15 -8.45
CA GLU A 307 -2.97 -16.78 -8.52
C GLU A 307 -4.30 -16.59 -7.77
N ASP A 308 -5.06 -17.67 -7.55
CA ASP A 308 -6.41 -17.66 -7.01
C ASP A 308 -6.55 -18.35 -5.63
N LEU A 309 -5.45 -18.83 -5.03
CA LEU A 309 -5.48 -19.44 -3.71
C LEU A 309 -4.70 -18.62 -2.69
N PRO A 310 -5.37 -17.94 -1.75
CA PRO A 310 -4.65 -17.24 -0.69
C PRO A 310 -3.97 -18.22 0.26
N PHE A 311 -2.84 -17.78 0.81
CA PHE A 311 -2.11 -18.46 1.88
C PHE A 311 -1.56 -19.84 1.51
N ASP A 312 -1.08 -19.99 0.27
CA ASP A 312 -0.63 -21.27 -0.30
C ASP A 312 0.89 -21.45 -0.33
N LEU A 313 1.66 -20.58 0.33
CA LEU A 313 3.10 -20.82 0.53
C LEU A 313 3.30 -22.03 1.46
N ASP A 314 4.17 -22.96 1.05
CA ASP A 314 4.48 -24.17 1.82
C ASP A 314 5.31 -23.84 3.07
N THR A 315 6.35 -23.01 2.94
CA THR A 315 7.24 -22.64 4.06
C THR A 315 7.46 -21.12 4.19
N PRO A 316 6.39 -20.33 4.40
CA PRO A 316 6.49 -18.87 4.45
C PRO A 316 7.55 -18.42 5.46
N LEU A 317 8.22 -17.30 5.18
CA LEU A 317 9.13 -16.66 6.13
C LEU A 317 8.36 -16.24 7.38
N TYR A 318 7.20 -15.63 7.16
CA TYR A 318 6.22 -15.29 8.18
C TYR A 318 4.82 -15.57 7.64
N ASP A 319 3.98 -16.18 8.47
CA ASP A 319 2.63 -16.57 8.09
C ASP A 319 1.62 -15.40 8.18
N PHE A 320 0.45 -15.57 7.57
CA PHE A 320 -0.68 -14.66 7.73
C PHE A 320 -1.01 -14.48 9.22
N GLY A 321 -1.26 -13.24 9.62
CA GLY A 321 -1.56 -12.91 11.01
C GLY A 321 -0.34 -12.92 11.94
N PHE A 322 0.88 -13.13 11.43
CA PHE A 322 2.09 -13.00 12.24
C PHE A 322 2.39 -11.52 12.54
N GLY A 323 2.93 -11.26 13.72
CA GLY A 323 3.39 -9.96 14.18
C GLY A 323 3.61 -10.00 15.68
N LEU A 324 4.79 -9.62 16.15
CA LEU A 324 5.10 -9.54 17.57
C LEU A 324 4.29 -8.40 18.19
N GLU A 325 3.64 -8.69 19.31
CA GLU A 325 2.97 -7.68 20.12
C GLU A 325 3.92 -7.24 21.23
N VAL A 326 4.22 -5.95 21.31
CA VAL A 326 5.04 -5.39 22.38
C VAL A 326 4.37 -4.14 22.94
N SER A 327 4.44 -3.97 24.26
CA SER A 327 3.94 -2.76 24.91
C SER A 327 4.85 -1.55 24.71
N SER A 328 6.13 -1.80 24.44
CA SER A 328 7.17 -0.81 24.17
C SER A 328 8.30 -1.47 23.38
N PHE A 329 8.86 -0.79 22.38
CA PHE A 329 9.95 -1.32 21.55
C PHE A 329 11.23 -1.59 22.37
N GLY A 330 11.97 -2.65 22.03
CA GLY A 330 13.17 -3.06 22.75
C GLY A 330 12.94 -3.69 24.12
N SER A 331 11.69 -3.77 24.58
CA SER A 331 11.32 -4.64 25.70
C SER A 331 11.26 -6.12 25.27
N ASN A 332 11.73 -7.01 26.14
CA ASN A 332 11.50 -8.44 25.97
C ASN A 332 10.06 -8.76 26.37
N ASN A 333 9.36 -9.55 25.56
CA ASN A 333 8.12 -10.20 25.96
C ASN A 333 8.37 -11.28 27.01
#